data_AF-A0A2G9NRX3-F1
#
_entry.id   AF-A0A2G9NRX3-F1
#
_cell.length_a   1.000
_cell.length_b   1.000
_cell.length_c   1.000
_cell.angle_alpha   90.00
_cell.angle_beta   90.00
_cell.angle_gamma   90.00
#
_symmetry.space_group_name_H-M   'P 1'
#
loop_
_entity.id
_entity.type
_entity.pdbx_description
1 polymer ?
#
loop_
_entity_poly.entity_id
_entity_poly.type
_entity_poly.pdbx_seq_one_letter_code
_entity_poly.pdbx_strand_id
1 'polypeptide(L)'
;MSLVRKTPAKCVESLHPIPDETRAIIKRETGNDYQYAYQLPERLNLRDCTDLVDVSALGGVKVLILNGCTGITDVSMLGGVEWLILNGCTGITDVSSLGRIKWLSLCRCTGITNVSTLGGVEWLDLDGCTGITDVSMLGGVKTLDLRGCTGITDVSMLGGVKQLYLIRCIGVTDVSALGGVKELYLDGCTGITDVSRLGGVKYLYLRGCTGITDFSMVQHAIK
;
A
#
# COMPACT_ATOMS: atom_id res chain seq x y z
N MET A 1 49.25 -6.03 35.22
CA MET A 1 47.88 -6.25 35.71
C MET A 1 47.17 -4.91 35.74
N SER A 2 46.18 -4.67 34.88
CA SER A 2 44.93 -3.97 35.24
C SER A 2 44.03 -3.81 34.00
N LEU A 3 42.97 -4.60 34.00
CA LEU A 3 41.61 -4.28 33.57
C LEU A 3 41.40 -3.81 32.11
N VAL A 4 41.41 -4.78 31.20
CA VAL A 4 40.53 -4.77 30.02
C VAL A 4 39.10 -4.62 30.53
N ARG A 5 38.47 -3.46 30.30
CA ARG A 5 37.02 -3.30 30.47
C ARG A 5 36.34 -4.16 29.41
N LYS A 6 36.01 -5.41 29.77
CA LYS A 6 34.97 -6.16 29.06
C LYS A 6 33.68 -5.35 29.20
N THR A 7 33.23 -4.77 28.10
CA THR A 7 31.84 -4.30 28.00
C THR A 7 30.93 -5.50 28.30
N PRO A 8 29.88 -5.33 29.12
CA PRO A 8 28.98 -6.43 29.45
C PRO A 8 28.29 -6.91 28.18
N ALA A 9 28.31 -8.23 27.95
CA ALA A 9 27.50 -8.87 26.93
C ALA A 9 26.03 -8.47 27.10
N LYS A 10 25.40 -7.96 26.04
CA LYS A 10 23.95 -7.84 25.96
C LYS A 10 23.37 -9.26 25.96
N CYS A 11 23.00 -9.75 27.13
CA CYS A 11 22.19 -10.96 27.26
C CYS A 11 20.89 -10.55 27.92
N VAL A 12 19.79 -10.61 27.17
CA VAL A 12 18.59 -11.36 27.53
C VAL A 12 17.86 -11.65 26.19
N GLU A 13 17.58 -12.91 25.85
CA GLU A 13 16.70 -13.34 24.74
C GLU A 13 17.19 -13.11 23.29
N SER A 14 18.14 -13.96 22.87
CA SER A 14 18.36 -14.49 21.51
C SER A 14 17.94 -13.63 20.31
N LEU A 15 18.95 -12.99 19.71
CA LEU A 15 19.02 -12.53 18.32
C LEU A 15 18.02 -13.29 17.43
N HIS A 16 16.93 -12.66 16.97
CA HIS A 16 15.96 -13.30 16.07
C HIS A 16 16.72 -13.82 14.85
N PRO A 17 16.95 -15.14 14.75
CA PRO A 17 17.73 -15.69 13.65
C PRO A 17 16.90 -15.56 12.38
N ILE A 18 17.58 -15.23 11.29
CA ILE A 18 16.93 -15.26 9.99
C ILE A 18 16.79 -16.74 9.59
N PRO A 19 15.60 -17.21 9.19
CA PRO A 19 15.41 -18.56 8.67
C PRO A 19 16.43 -18.87 7.58
N ASP A 20 16.99 -20.08 7.54
CA ASP A 20 18.09 -20.42 6.63
C ASP A 20 17.73 -20.18 5.16
N GLU A 21 16.48 -20.45 4.77
CA GLU A 21 15.96 -20.17 3.42
C GLU A 21 15.94 -18.67 3.11
N THR A 22 15.34 -17.87 3.99
CA THR A 22 15.29 -16.40 3.87
C THR A 22 16.70 -15.81 3.84
N ARG A 23 17.60 -16.32 4.68
CA ARG A 23 19.01 -15.91 4.73
C ARG A 23 19.75 -16.24 3.44
N ALA A 24 19.54 -17.42 2.88
CA ALA A 24 20.13 -17.82 1.60
C ALA A 24 19.67 -16.90 0.47
N ILE A 25 18.38 -16.54 0.44
CA ILE A 25 17.82 -15.58 -0.51
C ILE A 25 18.46 -14.19 -0.32
N ILE A 26 18.54 -13.69 0.92
CA ILE A 26 19.19 -12.40 1.19
C ILE A 26 20.65 -12.41 0.74
N LYS A 27 21.39 -13.50 0.98
CA LYS A 27 22.78 -13.64 0.55
C LYS A 27 22.90 -13.67 -0.97
N ARG A 28 21.99 -14.36 -1.66
CA ARG A 28 21.90 -14.38 -3.13
C ARG A 28 21.69 -12.99 -3.70
N GLU A 29 20.73 -12.24 -3.16
CA GLU A 29 20.34 -10.92 -3.70
C GLU A 29 21.28 -9.78 -3.32
N THR A 30 21.85 -9.84 -2.11
CA THR A 30 22.64 -8.72 -1.56
C THR A 30 24.15 -8.98 -1.51
N GLY A 31 24.57 -10.23 -1.67
CA GLY A 31 25.95 -10.67 -1.44
C GLY A 31 26.37 -10.70 0.04
N ASN A 32 25.50 -10.27 0.96
CA ASN A 32 25.79 -10.18 2.38
C ASN A 32 25.14 -11.33 3.14
N ASP A 33 25.90 -11.92 4.05
CA ASP A 33 25.45 -13.04 4.85
C ASP A 33 25.07 -12.59 6.26
N TYR A 34 23.80 -12.26 6.46
CA TYR A 34 23.25 -11.87 7.75
C TYR A 34 22.70 -13.09 8.48
N GLN A 35 23.18 -13.32 9.69
CA GLN A 35 22.70 -14.44 10.52
C GLN A 35 21.45 -14.05 11.32
N TYR A 36 21.29 -12.76 11.64
CA TYR A 36 20.30 -12.27 12.59
C TYR A 36 19.62 -11.00 12.10
N ALA A 37 18.33 -10.85 12.44
CA ALA A 37 17.47 -9.75 11.98
C ALA A 37 18.03 -8.35 12.28
N TYR A 38 18.68 -8.14 13.44
CA TYR A 38 19.25 -6.84 13.82
C TYR A 38 20.43 -6.40 12.94
N GLN A 39 20.99 -7.32 12.15
CA GLN A 39 22.09 -7.04 11.23
C GLN A 39 21.57 -6.57 9.86
N LEU A 40 20.27 -6.73 9.60
CA LEU A 40 19.68 -6.34 8.32
C LEU A 40 19.89 -4.84 8.08
N PRO A 41 20.13 -4.45 6.81
CA PRO A 41 20.31 -3.05 6.46
C PRO A 41 19.02 -2.26 6.65
N GLU A 42 19.14 -0.93 6.74
CA GLU A 42 17.98 -0.03 6.76
C GLU A 42 17.09 -0.21 5.52
N ARG A 43 17.71 -0.52 4.38
CA ARG A 43 17.02 -0.79 3.11
C ARG A 43 17.37 -2.17 2.60
N LEU A 44 16.36 -3.01 2.37
CA LEU A 44 16.50 -4.35 1.84
C LEU A 44 15.61 -4.51 0.61
N ASN A 45 16.19 -5.02 -0.48
CA ASN A 45 15.48 -5.26 -1.74
C ASN A 45 15.62 -6.74 -2.09
N LEU A 46 14.50 -7.46 -2.05
CA LEU A 46 14.37 -8.86 -2.42
C LEU A 46 13.28 -9.01 -3.49
N ARG A 47 13.23 -8.09 -4.47
CA ARG A 47 12.27 -8.17 -5.57
C ARG A 47 12.41 -9.49 -6.33
N ASP A 48 11.31 -9.96 -6.89
CA ASP A 48 11.18 -11.14 -7.75
C ASP A 48 11.70 -12.44 -7.12
N CYS A 49 11.86 -12.47 -5.78
CA CYS A 49 12.18 -13.67 -5.02
C CYS A 49 10.91 -14.51 -4.82
N THR A 50 10.46 -15.18 -5.88
CA THR A 50 9.26 -16.04 -5.86
C THR A 50 9.37 -17.21 -4.89
N ASP A 51 10.60 -17.59 -4.51
CA ASP A 51 10.92 -18.62 -3.53
C ASP A 51 10.93 -18.10 -2.08
N LEU A 52 10.79 -16.79 -1.85
CA LEU A 52 10.70 -16.20 -0.51
C LEU A 52 9.30 -16.41 0.07
N VAL A 53 9.23 -17.17 1.17
CA VAL A 53 7.98 -17.46 1.89
C VAL A 53 7.98 -16.81 3.27
N ASP A 54 9.05 -17.00 4.05
CA ASP A 54 9.15 -16.48 5.42
C ASP A 54 9.83 -15.11 5.45
N VAL A 55 9.04 -14.08 5.82
CA VAL A 55 9.50 -12.70 6.00
C VAL A 55 9.46 -12.25 7.47
N SER A 56 9.26 -13.17 8.41
CA SER A 56 9.10 -12.88 9.84
C SER A 56 10.29 -12.12 10.44
N ALA A 57 11.50 -12.41 9.96
CA ALA A 57 12.74 -11.76 10.40
C ALA A 57 12.96 -10.36 9.79
N LEU A 58 12.15 -9.93 8.83
CA LEU A 58 12.36 -8.68 8.07
C LEU A 58 11.65 -7.47 8.67
N GLY A 59 10.86 -7.64 9.73
CA GLY A 59 10.03 -6.59 10.34
C GLY A 59 10.79 -5.38 10.90
N GLY A 60 12.10 -5.53 11.14
CA GLY A 60 12.98 -4.44 11.59
C GLY A 60 13.58 -3.59 10.47
N VAL A 61 13.39 -3.97 9.20
CA VAL A 61 13.88 -3.20 8.05
C VAL A 61 13.02 -1.96 7.86
N LYS A 62 13.65 -0.79 7.66
CA LYS A 62 12.91 0.47 7.49
C LYS A 62 12.28 0.60 6.10
N VAL A 63 13.02 0.22 5.05
CA VAL A 63 12.57 0.21 3.66
C VAL A 63 12.70 -1.20 3.09
N LEU A 64 11.58 -1.85 2.83
CA LEU A 64 11.54 -3.24 2.39
C LEU A 64 10.82 -3.35 1.04
N ILE A 65 11.51 -3.90 0.05
CA ILE A 65 11.00 -4.08 -1.31
C ILE A 65 10.92 -5.57 -1.61
N LEU A 66 9.70 -6.06 -1.81
CA LEU A 66 9.33 -7.47 -1.97
C LEU A 66 8.44 -7.68 -3.21
N ASN A 67 8.50 -6.78 -4.19
CA ASN A 67 7.72 -6.89 -5.43
C ASN A 67 7.88 -8.29 -6.05
N GLY A 68 6.79 -8.89 -6.53
CA GLY A 68 6.83 -10.17 -7.24
C GLY A 68 7.14 -11.39 -6.37
N CYS A 69 7.24 -11.27 -5.04
CA CYS A 69 7.46 -12.39 -4.13
C CYS A 69 6.14 -13.14 -3.89
N THR A 70 5.69 -13.89 -4.88
CA THR A 70 4.38 -14.56 -4.88
C THR A 70 4.23 -15.68 -3.83
N GLY A 71 5.35 -16.17 -3.27
CA GLY A 71 5.35 -17.15 -2.17
C GLY A 71 4.95 -16.58 -0.80
N ILE A 72 4.97 -15.25 -0.63
CA ILE A 72 4.62 -14.60 0.63
C ILE A 72 3.10 -14.65 0.83
N THR A 73 2.70 -15.14 1.99
CA THR A 73 1.29 -15.18 2.42
C THR A 73 1.07 -14.50 3.77
N ASP A 74 2.04 -14.58 4.68
CA ASP A 74 2.03 -13.96 6.00
C ASP A 74 2.93 -12.72 6.05
N VAL A 75 2.33 -11.56 6.35
CA VAL A 75 3.01 -10.26 6.52
C VAL A 75 2.79 -9.69 7.93
N SER A 76 2.35 -10.51 8.88
CA SER A 76 2.00 -10.10 10.25
C SER A 76 3.16 -9.41 10.97
N MET A 77 4.40 -9.82 10.68
CA MET A 77 5.62 -9.26 11.30
C MET A 77 6.14 -7.99 10.61
N LEU A 78 5.56 -7.55 9.50
CA LEU A 78 6.03 -6.38 8.75
C LEU A 78 5.43 -5.04 9.21
N GLY A 79 4.61 -5.04 10.26
CA GLY A 79 3.95 -3.82 10.77
C GLY A 79 4.89 -2.73 11.31
N GLY A 80 6.17 -3.05 11.52
CA GLY A 80 7.22 -2.11 11.93
C GLY A 80 7.94 -1.39 10.79
N VAL A 81 7.71 -1.80 9.54
CA VAL A 81 8.36 -1.23 8.35
C VAL A 81 7.81 0.17 8.06
N GLU A 82 8.66 1.14 7.72
CA GLU A 82 8.22 2.51 7.39
C GLU A 82 7.77 2.63 5.93
N TRP A 83 8.50 1.97 5.01
CA TRP A 83 8.24 1.95 3.58
C TRP A 83 8.24 0.51 3.07
N LEU A 84 7.07 0.01 2.68
CA LEU A 84 6.87 -1.37 2.26
C LEU A 84 6.28 -1.43 0.86
N ILE A 85 6.94 -2.16 -0.03
CA ILE A 85 6.47 -2.41 -1.40
C ILE A 85 6.31 -3.92 -1.60
N LEU A 86 5.07 -4.36 -1.82
CA LEU A 86 4.66 -5.76 -1.91
C LEU A 86 3.99 -6.06 -3.27
N ASN A 87 4.28 -5.26 -4.30
CA ASN A 87 3.50 -5.29 -5.54
C ASN A 87 3.50 -6.67 -6.19
N GLY A 88 2.35 -7.17 -6.57
CA GLY A 88 2.18 -8.49 -7.18
C GLY A 88 2.40 -9.67 -6.24
N CYS A 89 2.45 -9.47 -4.92
CA CYS A 89 2.43 -10.56 -3.94
C CYS A 89 1.01 -11.11 -3.80
N THR A 90 0.57 -11.86 -4.81
CA THR A 90 -0.82 -12.32 -4.94
C THR A 90 -1.28 -13.33 -3.88
N GLY A 91 -0.35 -13.95 -3.15
CA GLY A 91 -0.64 -14.85 -2.03
C GLY A 91 -1.10 -14.16 -0.76
N ILE A 92 -0.91 -12.84 -0.64
CA ILE A 92 -1.30 -12.07 0.55
C ILE A 92 -2.81 -11.83 0.53
N THR A 93 -3.45 -12.15 1.65
CA THR A 93 -4.89 -11.96 1.85
C THR A 93 -5.21 -11.13 3.10
N ASP A 94 -4.38 -11.24 4.13
CA ASP A 94 -4.48 -10.47 5.37
C ASP A 94 -3.39 -9.38 5.44
N VAL A 95 -3.83 -8.14 5.59
CA VAL A 95 -2.98 -6.94 5.73
C VAL A 95 -3.26 -6.19 7.04
N SER A 96 -3.89 -6.86 8.00
CA SER A 96 -4.29 -6.28 9.28
C SER A 96 -3.14 -5.68 10.08
N SER A 97 -1.92 -6.23 9.94
CA SER A 97 -0.70 -5.75 10.60
C SER A 97 -0.11 -4.47 10.00
N LEU A 98 -0.52 -4.07 8.79
CA LEU A 98 0.18 -3.05 8.00
C LEU A 98 -0.37 -1.62 8.19
N GLY A 99 -1.35 -1.43 9.07
CA GLY A 99 -2.07 -0.16 9.24
C GLY A 99 -1.26 1.03 9.78
N ARG A 100 -0.01 0.80 10.22
CA ARG A 100 0.91 1.84 10.75
C ARG A 100 2.04 2.20 9.80
N ILE A 101 2.12 1.54 8.65
CA ILE A 101 3.13 1.81 7.64
C ILE A 101 2.88 3.20 7.05
N LYS A 102 3.92 4.02 6.88
CA LYS A 102 3.76 5.36 6.31
C LYS A 102 3.53 5.30 4.80
N TRP A 103 4.31 4.47 4.12
CA TRP A 103 4.23 4.26 2.67
C TRP A 103 4.05 2.78 2.36
N LEU A 104 2.88 2.43 1.83
CA LEU A 104 2.52 1.05 1.52
C LEU A 104 2.06 0.94 0.08
N SER A 105 2.70 0.07 -0.70
CA SER A 105 2.27 -0.29 -2.05
C SER A 105 1.97 -1.78 -2.08
N LEU A 106 0.72 -2.09 -2.41
CA LEU A 106 0.14 -3.43 -2.55
C LEU A 106 -0.40 -3.61 -3.97
N CYS A 107 0.14 -2.86 -4.95
CA CYS A 107 -0.34 -2.85 -6.32
C CYS A 107 -0.41 -4.29 -6.86
N ARG A 108 -1.57 -4.66 -7.42
CA ARG A 108 -1.88 -5.99 -7.97
C ARG A 108 -1.78 -7.15 -6.96
N CYS A 109 -1.93 -6.89 -5.66
CA CYS A 109 -2.16 -7.92 -4.66
C CYS A 109 -3.63 -8.37 -4.69
N THR A 110 -3.99 -9.14 -5.72
CA THR A 110 -5.39 -9.50 -6.02
C THR A 110 -6.07 -10.40 -4.98
N GLY A 111 -5.32 -11.01 -4.05
CA GLY A 111 -5.85 -11.81 -2.95
C GLY A 111 -6.46 -10.96 -1.81
N ILE A 112 -6.18 -9.65 -1.78
CA ILE A 112 -6.65 -8.76 -0.73
C ILE A 112 -8.09 -8.35 -1.00
N THR A 113 -8.94 -8.52 0.02
CA THR A 113 -10.36 -8.13 -0.02
C THR A 113 -10.73 -7.17 1.12
N ASN A 114 -10.06 -7.27 2.27
CA ASN A 114 -10.29 -6.43 3.43
C ASN A 114 -9.10 -5.49 3.67
N VAL A 115 -9.37 -4.18 3.59
CA VAL A 115 -8.38 -3.10 3.80
C VAL A 115 -8.75 -2.19 4.97
N SER A 116 -9.70 -2.61 5.81
CA SER A 116 -10.26 -1.77 6.89
C SER A 116 -9.23 -1.26 7.91
N THR A 117 -8.12 -1.97 8.07
CA THR A 117 -7.04 -1.62 8.99
C THR A 117 -6.05 -0.59 8.42
N LEU A 118 -6.11 -0.30 7.12
CA LEU A 118 -5.11 0.54 6.44
C LEU A 118 -5.42 2.05 6.50
N GLY A 119 -6.46 2.47 7.21
CA GLY A 119 -6.86 3.88 7.31
C GLY A 119 -5.83 4.82 7.96
N GLY A 120 -4.83 4.27 8.64
CA GLY A 120 -3.71 5.03 9.25
C GLY A 120 -2.50 5.24 8.33
N VAL A 121 -2.50 4.63 7.13
CA VAL A 121 -1.40 4.75 6.16
C VAL A 121 -1.40 6.14 5.53
N GLU A 122 -0.24 6.78 5.38
CA GLU A 122 -0.19 8.12 4.78
C GLU A 122 -0.30 8.07 3.26
N TRP A 123 0.48 7.18 2.63
CA TRP A 123 0.45 6.91 1.21
C TRP A 123 0.16 5.43 0.97
N LEU A 124 -0.96 5.15 0.32
CA LEU A 124 -1.46 3.79 0.11
C LEU A 124 -1.77 3.58 -1.38
N ASP A 125 -1.14 2.56 -1.94
CA ASP A 125 -1.39 2.11 -3.30
C ASP A 125 -1.97 0.70 -3.33
N LEU A 126 -3.18 0.63 -3.87
CA LEU A 126 -3.99 -0.57 -4.07
C LEU A 126 -4.32 -0.74 -5.55
N ASP A 127 -3.59 -0.09 -6.47
CA ASP A 127 -3.83 -0.17 -7.91
C ASP A 127 -3.92 -1.63 -8.37
N GLY A 128 -5.03 -2.01 -9.00
CA GLY A 128 -5.29 -3.35 -9.50
C GLY A 128 -5.61 -4.40 -8.43
N CYS A 129 -5.92 -4.00 -7.18
CA CYS A 129 -6.47 -4.89 -6.16
C CYS A 129 -7.97 -5.14 -6.41
N THR A 130 -8.29 -5.93 -7.43
CA THR A 130 -9.66 -6.12 -7.94
C THR A 130 -10.62 -6.82 -6.97
N GLY A 131 -10.12 -7.46 -5.91
CA GLY A 131 -10.93 -8.10 -4.87
C GLY A 131 -11.51 -7.14 -3.83
N ILE A 132 -11.08 -5.87 -3.81
CA ILE A 132 -11.55 -4.87 -2.85
C ILE A 132 -12.91 -4.31 -3.28
N THR A 133 -13.86 -4.32 -2.35
CA THR A 133 -15.20 -3.74 -2.54
C THR A 133 -15.56 -2.66 -1.51
N ASP A 134 -14.99 -2.73 -0.32
CA ASP A 134 -15.23 -1.79 0.78
C ASP A 134 -13.96 -1.00 1.10
N VAL A 135 -14.05 0.32 0.95
CA VAL A 135 -12.99 1.29 1.22
C VAL A 135 -13.39 2.32 2.29
N SER A 136 -14.47 2.06 3.03
CA SER A 136 -15.08 2.99 3.98
C SER A 136 -14.13 3.47 5.08
N MET A 137 -13.15 2.65 5.46
CA MET A 137 -12.17 2.97 6.50
C MET A 137 -10.92 3.70 5.98
N LEU A 138 -10.81 3.95 4.67
CA LEU A 138 -9.62 4.60 4.08
C LEU A 138 -9.70 6.13 4.02
N GLY A 139 -10.76 6.74 4.58
CA GLY A 139 -10.95 8.20 4.54
C GLY A 139 -9.86 9.03 5.25
N GLY A 140 -9.03 8.41 6.09
CA GLY A 140 -7.89 9.04 6.77
C GLY A 140 -6.59 9.07 5.96
N VAL A 141 -6.52 8.33 4.85
CA VAL A 141 -5.32 8.23 4.01
C VAL A 141 -5.09 9.56 3.28
N LYS A 142 -3.84 10.06 3.24
CA LYS A 142 -3.54 11.35 2.57
C LYS A 142 -3.54 11.20 1.06
N THR A 143 -2.83 10.18 0.56
CA THR A 143 -2.75 9.84 -0.87
C THR A 143 -3.17 8.39 -1.04
N LEU A 144 -4.26 8.17 -1.77
CA LEU A 144 -4.86 6.86 -1.97
C LEU A 144 -5.01 6.56 -3.45
N ASP A 145 -4.40 5.45 -3.88
CA ASP A 145 -4.50 4.94 -5.23
C ASP A 145 -5.36 3.67 -5.26
N LEU A 146 -6.52 3.76 -5.91
CA LEU A 146 -7.49 2.68 -6.11
C LEU A 146 -7.68 2.38 -7.60
N ARG A 147 -6.75 2.77 -8.46
CA ARG A 147 -6.89 2.58 -9.91
C ARG A 147 -7.16 1.11 -10.24
N GLY A 148 -8.09 0.87 -11.17
CA GLY A 148 -8.46 -0.49 -11.56
C GLY A 148 -9.10 -1.35 -10.47
N CYS A 149 -9.46 -0.81 -9.30
CA CYS A 149 -10.26 -1.51 -8.29
C CYS A 149 -11.73 -1.55 -8.73
N THR A 150 -12.03 -2.40 -9.71
CA THR A 150 -13.34 -2.42 -10.40
C THR A 150 -14.52 -2.86 -9.53
N GLY A 151 -14.27 -3.48 -8.37
CA GLY A 151 -15.30 -3.93 -7.43
C GLY A 151 -15.86 -2.83 -6.52
N ILE A 152 -15.25 -1.64 -6.50
CA ILE A 152 -15.68 -0.52 -5.65
C ILE A 152 -16.86 0.19 -6.30
N THR A 153 -17.92 0.40 -5.50
CA THR A 153 -19.11 1.17 -5.89
C THR A 153 -19.38 2.37 -4.99
N ASP A 154 -19.03 2.26 -3.71
CA ASP A 154 -19.23 3.30 -2.70
C ASP A 154 -17.89 3.93 -2.29
N VAL A 155 -17.79 5.24 -2.53
CA VAL A 155 -16.63 6.07 -2.18
C VAL A 155 -16.99 7.20 -1.22
N SER A 156 -18.18 7.14 -0.61
CA SER A 156 -18.76 8.22 0.21
C SER A 156 -17.89 8.62 1.41
N MET A 157 -17.10 7.69 1.94
CA MET A 157 -16.22 7.92 3.09
C MET A 157 -14.83 8.45 2.71
N LEU A 158 -14.52 8.60 1.41
CA LEU A 158 -13.20 9.04 0.93
C LEU A 158 -13.07 10.57 0.80
N GLY A 159 -14.08 11.35 1.20
CA GLY A 159 -14.07 12.82 1.07
C GLY A 159 -12.96 13.54 1.84
N GLY A 160 -12.30 12.87 2.80
CA GLY A 160 -11.16 13.38 3.56
C GLY A 160 -9.79 13.15 2.90
N VAL A 161 -9.72 12.33 1.86
CA VAL A 161 -8.47 12.03 1.14
C VAL A 161 -8.02 13.26 0.36
N LYS A 162 -6.72 13.60 0.42
CA LYS A 162 -6.21 14.79 -0.29
C LYS A 162 -5.98 14.53 -1.78
N GLN A 163 -5.38 13.39 -2.09
CA GLN A 163 -5.09 12.93 -3.46
C GLN A 163 -5.70 11.55 -3.66
N LEU A 164 -6.70 11.45 -4.54
CA LEU A 164 -7.46 10.23 -4.74
C LEU A 164 -7.44 9.82 -6.21
N TYR A 165 -6.96 8.61 -6.48
CA TYR A 165 -6.97 8.02 -7.82
C TYR A 165 -8.01 6.92 -7.91
N LEU A 166 -9.05 7.16 -8.70
CA LEU A 166 -10.14 6.22 -8.98
C LEU A 166 -10.19 5.84 -10.48
N ILE A 167 -9.08 6.03 -11.22
CA ILE A 167 -9.03 5.76 -12.67
C ILE A 167 -9.52 4.34 -12.97
N ARG A 168 -10.46 4.22 -13.91
CA ARG A 168 -11.11 2.95 -14.31
C ARG A 168 -11.84 2.22 -13.16
N CYS A 169 -12.27 2.92 -12.11
CA CYS A 169 -13.23 2.39 -11.14
C CYS A 169 -14.65 2.44 -11.73
N ILE A 170 -14.92 1.57 -12.70
CA ILE A 170 -16.14 1.60 -13.52
C ILE A 170 -17.44 1.39 -12.72
N GLY A 171 -17.37 0.82 -11.51
CA GLY A 171 -18.50 0.64 -10.60
C GLY A 171 -18.88 1.89 -9.81
N VAL A 172 -18.02 2.92 -9.78
CA VAL A 172 -18.29 4.17 -9.07
C VAL A 172 -19.17 5.07 -9.94
N THR A 173 -20.36 5.38 -9.45
CA THR A 173 -21.34 6.24 -10.13
C THR A 173 -21.64 7.52 -9.36
N ASP A 174 -21.60 7.46 -8.03
CA ASP A 174 -21.81 8.62 -7.15
C ASP A 174 -20.48 9.08 -6.56
N VAL A 175 -20.10 10.31 -6.90
CA VAL A 175 -18.89 10.99 -6.40
C VAL A 175 -19.22 12.22 -5.57
N SER A 176 -20.49 12.39 -5.18
CA SER A 176 -20.99 13.61 -4.53
C SER A 176 -20.30 13.93 -3.20
N ALA A 177 -19.79 12.93 -2.51
CA ALA A 177 -19.05 13.07 -1.25
C ALA A 177 -17.58 13.51 -1.44
N LEU A 178 -17.04 13.46 -2.67
CA LEU A 178 -15.63 13.72 -2.94
C LEU A 178 -15.29 15.21 -3.14
N GLY A 179 -16.25 16.12 -2.88
CA GLY A 179 -16.04 17.56 -3.04
C GLY A 179 -14.94 18.17 -2.17
N GLY A 180 -14.50 17.47 -1.11
CA GLY A 180 -13.38 17.86 -0.25
C GLY A 180 -12.00 17.40 -0.73
N VAL A 181 -11.94 16.52 -1.74
CA VAL A 181 -10.69 16.01 -2.30
C VAL A 181 -10.00 17.11 -3.09
N LYS A 182 -8.70 17.34 -2.86
CA LYS A 182 -7.96 18.41 -3.54
C LYS A 182 -7.59 18.01 -4.98
N GLU A 183 -7.10 16.80 -5.17
CA GLU A 183 -6.63 16.23 -6.44
C GLU A 183 -7.37 14.91 -6.67
N LEU A 184 -8.27 14.89 -7.65
CA LEU A 184 -9.18 13.77 -7.91
C LEU A 184 -9.04 13.30 -9.35
N TYR A 185 -8.70 12.03 -9.52
CA TYR A 185 -8.53 11.40 -10.83
C TYR A 185 -9.63 10.36 -11.05
N LEU A 186 -10.53 10.65 -11.98
CA LEU A 186 -11.69 9.82 -12.33
C LEU A 186 -11.62 9.32 -13.78
N ASP A 187 -10.47 9.42 -14.44
CA ASP A 187 -10.33 9.03 -15.85
C ASP A 187 -10.89 7.62 -16.11
N GLY A 188 -11.70 7.46 -17.15
CA GLY A 188 -12.35 6.21 -17.53
C GLY A 188 -13.43 5.70 -16.56
N CYS A 189 -13.90 6.51 -15.61
CA CYS A 189 -15.09 6.19 -14.80
C CYS A 189 -16.36 6.50 -15.60
N THR A 190 -16.72 5.59 -16.50
CA THR A 190 -17.81 5.80 -17.47
C THR A 190 -19.21 5.87 -16.85
N GLY A 191 -19.38 5.38 -15.61
CA GLY A 191 -20.66 5.36 -14.90
C GLY A 191 -21.05 6.69 -14.23
N ILE A 192 -20.13 7.67 -14.18
CA ILE A 192 -20.38 8.96 -13.54
C ILE A 192 -21.16 9.86 -14.50
N THR A 193 -22.27 10.43 -14.01
CA THR A 193 -23.12 11.35 -14.77
C THR A 193 -23.22 12.74 -14.14
N ASP A 194 -23.00 12.86 -12.83
CA ASP A 194 -23.10 14.11 -12.07
C ASP A 194 -21.80 14.40 -11.32
N VAL A 195 -21.24 15.59 -11.58
CA VAL A 195 -20.05 16.12 -10.91
C VAL A 195 -20.31 17.47 -10.24
N SER A 196 -21.58 17.87 -10.10
CA SER A 196 -22.00 19.17 -9.57
C SER A 196 -21.49 19.46 -8.16
N ARG A 197 -21.26 18.41 -7.36
CA ARG A 197 -20.72 18.49 -5.99
C ARG A 197 -19.20 18.52 -5.91
N LEU A 198 -18.50 18.43 -7.04
CA LEU A 198 -17.03 18.46 -7.10
C LEU A 198 -16.46 19.89 -7.25
N GLY A 199 -17.26 20.94 -7.04
CA GLY A 199 -16.82 22.33 -7.20
C GLY A 199 -15.67 22.77 -6.28
N GLY A 200 -15.40 22.03 -5.20
CA GLY A 200 -14.26 22.26 -4.29
C GLY A 200 -12.95 21.61 -4.74
N VAL A 201 -12.97 20.73 -5.75
CA VAL A 201 -11.80 20.00 -6.21
C VAL A 201 -10.88 20.92 -7.01
N LYS A 202 -9.60 21.01 -6.61
CA LYS A 202 -8.63 21.90 -7.26
C LYS A 202 -8.15 21.36 -8.60
N TYR A 203 -7.88 20.06 -8.67
CA TYR A 203 -7.46 19.38 -9.90
C TYR A 203 -8.35 18.16 -10.11
N LEU A 204 -9.13 18.20 -11.18
CA LEU A 204 -10.12 17.16 -11.49
C LEU A 204 -9.84 16.60 -12.87
N TYR A 205 -9.58 15.30 -12.97
CA TYR A 205 -9.29 14.60 -14.23
C TYR A 205 -10.46 13.69 -14.60
N LEU A 206 -11.05 13.92 -15.78
CA LEU A 206 -12.30 13.29 -16.23
C LEU A 206 -12.18 12.67 -17.63
N ARG A 207 -10.96 12.41 -18.12
CA ARG A 207 -10.77 11.88 -19.47
C ARG A 207 -11.50 10.54 -19.62
N GLY A 208 -12.34 10.44 -20.64
CA GLY A 208 -13.13 9.22 -20.88
C GLY A 208 -14.32 9.02 -19.93
N CYS A 209 -14.70 10.02 -19.12
CA CYS A 209 -15.98 10.03 -18.42
C CYS A 209 -17.09 10.46 -19.38
N THR A 210 -17.61 9.51 -20.16
CA THR A 210 -18.56 9.79 -21.25
C THR A 210 -19.99 10.09 -20.80
N GLY A 211 -20.33 9.81 -19.54
CA GLY A 211 -21.67 10.01 -18.98
C GLY A 211 -21.96 11.45 -18.51
N ILE A 212 -20.93 12.30 -18.42
CA ILE A 212 -21.07 13.66 -17.89
C ILE A 212 -21.45 14.63 -19.01
N THR A 213 -22.62 15.27 -18.89
CA THR A 213 -23.12 16.25 -19.86
C THR A 213 -23.01 17.69 -19.37
N ASP A 214 -22.97 17.92 -18.06
CA ASP A 214 -22.88 19.24 -17.44
C ASP A 214 -21.58 19.39 -16.65
N PHE A 215 -20.82 20.44 -16.96
CA PHE A 215 -19.55 20.80 -16.32
C PHE A 215 -19.56 22.21 -15.73
N SER A 216 -20.72 22.87 -15.67
CA SER A 216 -20.88 24.26 -15.25
C SER A 216 -20.28 24.55 -13.86
N MET A 217 -20.30 23.55 -12.97
CA MET A 217 -19.83 23.66 -11.58
C MET A 217 -18.35 23.29 -11.37
N VAL A 218 -17.64 22.81 -12.41
CA VAL A 218 -16.25 22.31 -12.32
C VAL A 218 -15.30 23.06 -13.26
N GLN A 219 -14.83 24.24 -12.82
CA GLN A 219 -14.05 25.17 -13.64
C GLN A 219 -12.62 24.70 -13.98
N HIS A 220 -12.07 23.75 -13.21
CA HIS A 220 -10.68 23.26 -13.35
C HIS A 220 -10.60 21.79 -13.81
N ALA A 221 -11.65 21.28 -14.44
CA ALA A 221 -11.66 19.93 -14.98
C ALA A 221 -10.78 19.79 -16.22
N ILE A 222 -9.88 18.80 -16.21
CA ILE A 222 -9.08 18.34 -17.35
C ILE A 222 -9.83 17.17 -17.99
N LYS A 223 -10.16 17.31 -19.28
CA LYS A 223 -10.99 16.37 -20.05
C LYS A 223 -10.15 15.57 -21.05
#